data_AF-A0A8T3WR95-F1
#
_entry.id   AF-A0A8T3WR95-F1
#
_cell.length_a   1.000
_cell.length_b   1.000
_cell.length_c   1.000
_cell.angle_alpha   90.00
_cell.angle_beta   90.00
_cell.angle_gamma   90.00
#
_symmetry.space_group_name_H-M   'P 1'
#
loop_
_entity.id
_entity.type
_entity.pdbx_description
1 polymer ?
#
loop_
_entity_poly.entity_id
_entity_poly.type
_entity_poly.pdbx_seq_one_letter_code
_entity_poly.pdbx_strand_id
1 'polypeptide(L)'
;MKENDEKEGICSSLTAIMEPENKNRKSITEEMGIHKEWYIQAKEQDMETLPEFMRHLSEDYDHDYGTICHAITASALAAATAFDRGPQGGITGFQAGCIMWEFILHWNALGVPNDSPLKLVQYYNMLYPQYENQFQKTISESTWKYLQEQAKKYIAESTEEKTDTEVWKHWKSIVDGMIPFGYTVRQKNE
;
A
#
# COMPACT_ATOMS: atom_id res chain seq x y z
N MET A 1 -10.67 -48.80 -37.89
CA MET A 1 -11.26 -47.89 -36.89
C MET A 1 -10.57 -46.55 -37.10
N LYS A 2 -11.31 -45.56 -37.57
CA LYS A 2 -10.76 -44.32 -38.15
C LYS A 2 -10.31 -43.36 -37.05
N GLU A 3 -9.23 -42.64 -37.36
CA GLU A 3 -8.67 -41.49 -36.64
C GLU A 3 -9.75 -40.44 -36.35
N ASN A 4 -9.70 -39.86 -35.15
CA ASN A 4 -10.30 -38.57 -34.84
C ASN A 4 -9.20 -37.69 -34.24
N ASP A 5 -8.47 -37.03 -35.14
CA ASP A 5 -7.77 -35.77 -34.86
C ASP A 5 -8.81 -34.65 -34.81
N GLU A 6 -9.13 -34.15 -33.62
CA GLU A 6 -9.82 -32.86 -33.47
C GLU A 6 -8.83 -31.81 -33.02
N LYS A 7 -8.61 -30.88 -33.95
CA LYS A 7 -7.64 -29.80 -33.93
C LYS A 7 -8.03 -28.70 -32.95
N GLU A 8 -6.99 -28.19 -32.31
CA GLU A 8 -6.82 -26.90 -31.67
C GLU A 8 -7.81 -25.81 -32.14
N GLY A 9 -8.76 -25.49 -31.27
CA GLY A 9 -9.55 -24.26 -31.33
C GLY A 9 -8.74 -23.10 -30.76
N ILE A 10 -7.93 -22.47 -31.61
CA ILE A 10 -7.34 -21.15 -31.34
C ILE A 10 -8.50 -20.15 -31.26
N CYS A 11 -8.85 -19.72 -30.04
CA CYS A 11 -9.78 -18.62 -29.81
C CYS A 11 -9.07 -17.29 -30.16
N SER A 12 -8.98 -16.98 -31.46
CA SER A 12 -8.48 -15.71 -32.00
C SER A 12 -9.59 -14.67 -32.11
N SER A 13 -10.28 -14.36 -31.01
CA SER A 13 -11.24 -13.26 -31.00
C SER A 13 -11.53 -12.76 -29.58
N LEU A 14 -10.52 -12.14 -28.96
CA LEU A 14 -10.76 -11.05 -28.02
C LEU A 14 -10.30 -9.79 -28.72
N THR A 15 -11.29 -9.21 -29.39
CA THR A 15 -11.34 -7.91 -30.02
C THR A 15 -10.48 -6.92 -29.23
N ALA A 16 -9.47 -6.38 -29.90
CA ALA A 16 -8.85 -5.14 -29.52
C ALA A 16 -9.97 -4.15 -29.17
N ILE A 17 -10.09 -3.80 -27.89
CA ILE A 17 -10.81 -2.60 -27.51
C ILE A 17 -10.01 -1.49 -28.17
N MET A 18 -10.55 -0.98 -29.27
CA MET A 18 -10.01 0.17 -29.98
C MET A 18 -9.79 1.27 -28.94
N GLU A 19 -8.52 1.60 -28.70
CA GLU A 19 -8.18 2.83 -28.01
C GLU A 19 -8.83 3.98 -28.80
N PRO A 20 -9.69 4.81 -28.20
CA PRO A 20 -10.13 6.01 -28.89
C PRO A 20 -8.91 6.89 -29.18
N GLU A 21 -8.74 7.23 -30.45
CA GLU A 21 -7.67 8.08 -30.98
C GLU A 21 -7.50 9.37 -30.16
N ASN A 22 -6.29 9.51 -29.60
CA ASN A 22 -5.56 10.71 -29.18
C ASN A 22 -6.38 12.03 -29.07
N LYS A 23 -7.12 12.21 -27.96
CA LYS A 23 -7.32 13.54 -27.38
C LYS A 23 -5.92 14.11 -27.09
N ASN A 24 -5.65 15.34 -27.51
CA ASN A 24 -4.38 16.05 -27.32
C ASN A 24 -4.07 16.23 -25.82
N ARG A 25 -3.51 15.18 -25.19
CA ARG A 25 -3.17 15.14 -23.77
C ARG A 25 -2.07 16.14 -23.48
N LYS A 26 -2.15 16.77 -22.31
CA LYS A 26 -1.13 17.68 -21.84
C LYS A 26 -0.01 16.86 -21.21
N SER A 27 1.16 16.88 -21.84
CA SER A 27 2.37 16.35 -21.20
C SER A 27 2.71 17.20 -19.97
N ILE A 28 2.95 16.52 -18.85
CA ILE A 28 3.19 17.13 -17.55
C ILE A 28 4.35 16.43 -16.84
N THR A 29 5.01 17.17 -15.94
CA THR A 29 6.04 16.62 -15.05
C THR A 29 5.76 17.03 -13.60
N GLU A 30 6.40 16.34 -12.66
CA GLU A 30 6.23 16.62 -11.23
C GLU A 30 6.65 18.05 -10.85
N GLU A 31 7.71 18.57 -11.48
CA GLU A 31 8.27 19.91 -11.23
C GLU A 31 7.30 21.04 -11.58
N MET A 32 6.34 20.79 -12.48
CA MET A 32 5.29 21.75 -12.81
C MET A 32 4.34 22.01 -11.62
N GLY A 33 4.33 21.14 -10.62
CA GLY A 33 3.62 21.36 -9.35
C GLY A 33 2.10 21.34 -9.44
N ILE A 34 1.54 20.92 -10.58
CA ILE A 34 0.10 20.90 -10.85
C ILE A 34 -0.68 20.01 -9.87
N HIS A 35 -0.04 18.99 -9.31
CA HIS A 35 -0.62 18.09 -8.32
C HIS A 35 -1.10 18.79 -7.05
N LYS A 36 -0.50 19.94 -6.70
CA LYS A 36 -0.92 20.73 -5.55
C LYS A 36 -2.34 21.24 -5.71
N GLU A 37 -2.68 21.67 -6.92
CA GLU A 37 -4.02 22.12 -7.28
C GLU A 37 -5.00 20.93 -7.29
N TRP A 38 -4.60 19.78 -7.83
CA TRP A 38 -5.42 18.57 -7.77
C TRP A 38 -5.81 18.17 -6.34
N TYR A 39 -4.92 18.35 -5.37
CA TYR A 39 -5.24 18.08 -3.96
C TYR A 39 -6.20 19.09 -3.33
N ILE A 40 -6.20 20.34 -3.81
CA ILE A 40 -7.19 21.35 -3.41
C ILE A 40 -8.55 20.96 -4.00
N GLN A 41 -8.60 20.73 -5.31
CA GLN A 41 -9.81 20.32 -6.03
C GLN A 41 -10.39 19.00 -5.53
N ALA A 42 -9.56 18.02 -5.19
CA ALA A 42 -10.00 16.75 -4.61
C ALA A 42 -10.83 16.97 -3.34
N LYS A 43 -10.47 17.96 -2.52
CA LYS A 43 -11.21 18.31 -1.31
C LYS A 43 -12.51 19.04 -1.59
N GLU A 44 -12.80 19.43 -2.83
CA GLU A 44 -14.03 20.11 -3.22
C GLU A 44 -15.07 19.15 -3.78
N GLN A 45 -14.68 17.92 -4.11
CA GLN A 45 -15.55 16.94 -4.76
C GLN A 45 -16.69 16.45 -3.88
N ASP A 46 -17.76 16.03 -4.55
CA ASP A 46 -18.91 15.32 -4.04
C ASP A 46 -19.25 14.11 -4.93
N MET A 47 -20.32 13.39 -4.62
CA MET A 47 -20.70 12.19 -5.35
C MET A 47 -21.16 12.47 -6.80
N GLU A 48 -21.53 13.70 -7.14
CA GLU A 48 -21.98 14.09 -8.49
C GLU A 48 -20.79 14.48 -9.36
N THR A 49 -19.81 15.19 -8.79
CA THR A 49 -18.65 15.76 -9.49
C THR A 49 -17.44 14.82 -9.60
N LEU A 50 -17.32 13.87 -8.66
CA LEU A 50 -16.20 12.93 -8.57
C LEU A 50 -15.85 12.22 -9.91
N PRO A 51 -16.82 11.68 -10.68
CA PRO A 51 -16.48 10.97 -11.91
C PRO A 51 -15.80 11.84 -12.97
N GLU A 52 -16.18 13.12 -13.07
CA GLU A 52 -15.56 14.04 -14.02
C GLU A 52 -14.16 14.46 -13.58
N PHE A 53 -13.97 14.71 -12.28
CA PHE A 53 -12.65 14.98 -11.72
C PHE A 53 -11.67 13.83 -11.98
N MET A 54 -12.09 12.58 -11.76
CA MET A 54 -11.23 11.42 -12.05
C MET A 54 -10.91 11.28 -13.55
N ARG A 55 -11.88 11.53 -14.43
CA ARG A 55 -11.65 11.55 -15.89
C ARG A 55 -10.67 12.64 -16.28
N HIS A 56 -10.82 13.85 -15.75
CA HIS A 56 -9.90 14.95 -16.00
C HIS A 56 -8.46 14.54 -15.67
N LEU A 57 -8.24 13.92 -14.51
CA LEU A 57 -6.92 13.44 -14.14
C LEU A 57 -6.42 12.31 -15.06
N SER A 58 -7.26 11.36 -15.48
CA SER A 58 -6.82 10.21 -16.28
C SER A 58 -6.73 10.45 -17.80
N GLU A 59 -7.52 11.39 -18.34
CA GLU A 59 -7.71 11.54 -19.78
C GLU A 59 -7.09 12.81 -20.36
N ASP A 60 -6.93 13.88 -19.58
CA ASP A 60 -6.44 15.17 -20.09
C ASP A 60 -4.91 15.30 -20.02
N TYR A 61 -4.24 14.40 -19.31
CA TYR A 61 -2.80 14.46 -19.03
C TYR A 61 -2.07 13.19 -19.47
N ASP A 62 -0.85 13.38 -19.97
CA ASP A 62 0.13 12.31 -20.10
C ASP A 62 1.04 12.33 -18.88
N HIS A 63 0.82 11.36 -17.98
CA HIS A 63 1.57 11.24 -16.73
C HIS A 63 2.94 10.60 -16.94
N ASP A 64 3.94 11.20 -16.30
CA ASP A 64 5.23 10.58 -16.05
C ASP A 64 5.21 9.68 -14.80
N TYR A 65 6.38 9.19 -14.39
CA TYR A 65 6.54 8.32 -13.23
C TYR A 65 6.07 8.96 -11.91
N GLY A 66 6.27 10.27 -11.73
CA GLY A 66 5.93 10.97 -10.49
C GLY A 66 4.47 11.43 -10.46
N THR A 67 4.02 12.07 -11.55
CA THR A 67 2.69 12.67 -11.69
C THR A 67 1.56 11.63 -11.61
N ILE A 68 1.76 10.40 -12.10
CA ILE A 68 0.74 9.35 -11.97
C ILE A 68 0.44 9.00 -10.51
N CYS A 69 1.46 8.99 -9.64
CA CYS A 69 1.29 8.72 -8.21
C CYS A 69 0.42 9.81 -7.56
N HIS A 70 0.62 11.05 -7.96
CA HIS A 70 -0.17 12.19 -7.50
C HIS A 70 -1.61 12.16 -8.01
N ALA A 71 -1.83 11.81 -9.28
CA ALA A 71 -3.16 11.71 -9.87
C ALA A 71 -4.03 10.63 -9.19
N ILE A 72 -3.44 9.45 -8.93
CA ILE A 72 -4.11 8.37 -8.19
C ILE A 72 -4.40 8.81 -6.75
N THR A 73 -3.43 9.45 -6.08
CA THR A 73 -3.62 9.95 -4.71
C THR A 73 -4.73 11.00 -4.63
N ALA A 74 -4.77 11.95 -5.57
CA ALA A 74 -5.81 12.97 -5.64
C ALA A 74 -7.19 12.35 -5.89
N SER A 75 -7.27 11.34 -6.76
CA SER A 75 -8.51 10.60 -7.02
C SER A 75 -9.02 9.87 -5.78
N ALA A 76 -8.13 9.18 -5.05
CA ALA A 76 -8.49 8.49 -3.80
C ALA A 76 -8.94 9.48 -2.71
N LEU A 77 -8.24 10.61 -2.59
CA LEU A 77 -8.61 11.69 -1.68
C LEU A 77 -9.98 12.29 -2.04
N ALA A 78 -10.25 12.50 -3.32
CA ALA A 78 -11.54 13.00 -3.80
C ALA A 78 -12.67 12.04 -3.47
N ALA A 79 -12.49 10.74 -3.71
CA ALA A 79 -13.49 9.73 -3.40
C ALA A 79 -13.77 9.66 -1.88
N ALA A 80 -12.72 9.64 -1.06
CA ALA A 80 -12.87 9.64 0.40
C ALA A 80 -13.57 10.91 0.89
N THR A 81 -13.23 12.08 0.34
CA THR A 81 -13.84 13.36 0.73
C THR A 81 -15.30 13.44 0.30
N ALA A 82 -15.61 13.04 -0.93
CA ALA A 82 -16.97 13.02 -1.46
C ALA A 82 -17.88 12.12 -0.61
N PHE A 83 -17.39 10.94 -0.22
CA PHE A 83 -18.14 10.02 0.62
C PHE A 83 -18.33 10.56 2.05
N ASP A 84 -17.26 11.11 2.65
CA ASP A 84 -17.29 11.66 4.02
C ASP A 84 -18.19 12.91 4.15
N ARG A 85 -18.46 13.62 3.05
CA ARG A 85 -19.42 14.74 3.02
C ARG A 85 -20.86 14.30 2.81
N GLY A 86 -21.07 13.05 2.41
CA GLY A 86 -22.40 12.51 2.18
C GLY A 86 -23.23 12.40 3.47
N PRO A 87 -24.52 12.07 3.37
CA PRO A 87 -25.41 11.95 4.53
C PRO A 87 -24.97 10.94 5.61
N GLN A 88 -24.10 9.99 5.27
CA GLN A 88 -23.56 8.95 6.17
C GLN A 88 -22.09 9.16 6.53
N GLY A 89 -21.49 10.28 6.13
CA GLY A 89 -20.10 10.60 6.46
C GLY A 89 -19.95 11.28 7.83
N GLY A 90 -18.88 12.07 7.99
CA GLY A 90 -18.52 12.75 9.23
C GLY A 90 -17.58 11.93 10.12
N ILE A 91 -16.61 11.26 9.52
CA ILE A 91 -15.64 10.44 10.25
C ILE A 91 -14.76 11.30 11.17
N THR A 92 -14.35 10.71 12.28
CA THR A 92 -13.35 11.30 13.17
C THR A 92 -11.93 11.11 12.62
N GLY A 93 -10.96 11.88 13.14
CA GLY A 93 -9.55 11.69 12.81
C GLY A 93 -9.02 10.29 13.15
N PHE A 94 -9.56 9.65 14.19
CA PHE A 94 -9.24 8.25 14.52
C PHE A 94 -9.70 7.29 13.41
N GLN A 95 -10.94 7.43 12.94
CA GLN A 95 -11.48 6.61 11.85
C GLN A 95 -10.74 6.87 10.53
N ALA A 96 -10.37 8.11 10.23
CA ALA A 96 -9.53 8.43 9.08
C ALA A 96 -8.17 7.70 9.16
N GLY A 97 -7.59 7.59 10.36
CA GLY A 97 -6.41 6.77 10.62
C GLY A 97 -6.63 5.27 10.35
N CYS A 98 -7.78 4.72 10.76
CA CYS A 98 -8.15 3.33 10.45
C CYS A 98 -8.27 3.10 8.95
N ILE A 99 -8.93 4.00 8.21
CA ILE A 99 -9.05 3.92 6.75
C ILE A 99 -7.68 3.91 6.07
N MET A 100 -6.72 4.72 6.55
CA MET A 100 -5.36 4.70 5.99
C MET A 100 -4.67 3.33 6.15
N TRP A 101 -4.91 2.63 7.27
CA TRP A 101 -4.43 1.26 7.43
C TRP A 101 -5.07 0.29 6.44
N GLU A 102 -6.37 0.44 6.16
CA GLU A 102 -7.04 -0.35 5.12
C GLU A 102 -6.41 -0.13 3.75
N PHE A 103 -6.06 1.11 3.38
CA PHE A 103 -5.32 1.38 2.16
C PHE A 103 -3.96 0.69 2.13
N ILE A 104 -3.17 0.78 3.21
CA ILE A 104 -1.84 0.14 3.27
C ILE A 104 -1.94 -1.37 3.06
N LEU A 105 -2.92 -2.02 3.71
CA LEU A 105 -3.10 -3.47 3.65
C LEU A 105 -3.71 -3.93 2.32
N HIS A 106 -4.81 -3.31 1.88
CA HIS A 106 -5.53 -3.76 0.69
C HIS A 106 -4.93 -3.29 -0.62
N TRP A 107 -4.21 -2.17 -0.64
CA TRP A 107 -3.41 -1.77 -1.81
C TRP A 107 -2.09 -2.55 -1.89
N ASN A 108 -1.76 -3.35 -0.86
CA ASN A 108 -0.48 -4.05 -0.71
C ASN A 108 0.73 -3.12 -0.93
N ALA A 109 0.65 -1.88 -0.41
CA ALA A 109 1.63 -0.84 -0.68
C ALA A 109 3.04 -1.19 -0.15
N LEU A 110 3.12 -2.10 0.82
CA LEU A 110 4.37 -2.54 1.44
C LEU A 110 4.87 -3.90 0.94
N GLY A 111 4.09 -4.60 0.08
CA GLY A 111 4.47 -5.93 -0.41
C GLY A 111 4.55 -6.99 0.70
N VAL A 112 3.81 -6.81 1.79
CA VAL A 112 3.82 -7.72 2.96
C VAL A 112 2.48 -8.40 3.13
N PRO A 113 2.42 -9.58 3.77
CA PRO A 113 1.16 -10.22 4.15
C PRO A 113 0.25 -9.28 4.95
N ASN A 114 -1.07 -9.37 4.75
CA ASN A 114 -2.05 -8.50 5.42
C ASN A 114 -2.08 -8.67 6.95
N ASP A 115 -1.58 -9.78 7.48
CA ASP A 115 -1.46 -10.06 8.90
C ASP A 115 -0.09 -9.63 9.49
N SER A 116 0.76 -9.00 8.68
CA SER A 116 2.07 -8.54 9.13
C SER A 116 1.94 -7.40 10.16
N PRO A 117 2.65 -7.47 11.30
CA PRO A 117 2.68 -6.38 12.26
C PRO A 117 3.39 -5.15 11.65
N LEU A 118 2.73 -3.99 11.70
CA LEU A 118 3.23 -2.74 11.17
C LEU A 118 3.25 -1.65 12.25
N LYS A 119 4.15 -0.67 12.10
CA LYS A 119 4.27 0.49 12.98
C LYS A 119 4.58 1.74 12.16
N LEU A 120 3.76 2.77 12.33
CA LEU A 120 4.06 4.12 11.84
C LEU A 120 4.58 4.97 13.00
N VAL A 121 5.70 5.66 12.80
CA VAL A 121 6.33 6.52 13.82
C VAL A 121 6.27 7.96 13.34
N GLN A 122 5.58 8.82 14.10
CA GLN A 122 5.53 10.26 13.81
C GLN A 122 6.65 10.97 14.57
N TYR A 123 7.76 11.26 13.90
CA TYR A 123 8.93 11.87 14.54
C TYR A 123 8.67 13.26 15.13
N TYR A 124 7.65 13.97 14.67
CA TYR A 124 7.20 15.22 15.29
C TYR A 124 6.87 15.03 16.79
N ASN A 125 6.39 13.85 17.19
CA ASN A 125 6.07 13.54 18.58
C ASN A 125 7.31 13.50 19.50
N MET A 126 8.54 13.44 18.94
CA MET A 126 9.76 13.55 19.75
C MET A 126 9.90 14.93 20.43
N LEU A 127 9.17 15.95 19.96
CA LEU A 127 9.15 17.27 20.59
C LEU A 127 8.42 17.28 21.95
N TYR A 128 7.71 16.20 22.30
CA TYR A 128 6.84 16.16 23.48
C TYR A 128 7.16 14.94 24.36
N PRO A 129 7.65 15.13 25.60
CA PRO A 129 8.07 14.04 26.48
C PRO A 129 7.01 12.96 26.74
N GLN A 130 5.72 13.34 26.75
CA GLN A 130 4.62 12.39 26.96
C GLN A 130 4.51 11.29 25.88
N TYR A 131 5.19 11.43 24.75
CA TYR A 131 5.20 10.44 23.66
C TYR A 131 6.47 9.57 23.62
N GLU A 132 7.33 9.64 24.64
CA GLU A 132 8.57 8.84 24.71
C GLU A 132 8.34 7.35 24.41
N ASN A 133 7.25 6.78 24.92
CA ASN A 133 6.89 5.38 24.74
C ASN A 133 6.72 4.94 23.27
N GLN A 134 6.44 5.87 22.35
CA GLN A 134 6.32 5.59 20.91
C GLN A 134 7.68 5.31 20.26
N PHE A 135 8.76 5.78 20.87
CA PHE A 135 10.13 5.69 20.34
C PHE A 135 10.98 4.60 20.99
N GLN A 136 10.46 3.95 22.02
CA GLN A 136 11.12 2.79 22.64
C GLN A 136 11.32 1.67 21.62
N LYS A 137 12.53 1.08 21.62
CA LYS A 137 12.85 -0.14 20.85
C LYS A 137 12.23 -1.37 21.50
N THR A 138 10.90 -1.42 21.47
CA THR A 138 10.13 -2.54 22.01
C THR A 138 9.17 -3.08 20.97
N ILE A 139 8.96 -4.39 20.98
CA ILE A 139 7.90 -5.08 20.22
C ILE A 139 6.98 -5.84 21.18
N SER A 140 5.73 -6.09 20.76
CA SER A 140 4.81 -6.92 21.53
C SER A 140 5.23 -8.40 21.49
N GLU A 141 4.80 -9.18 22.48
CA GLU A 141 4.97 -10.65 22.47
C GLU A 141 4.37 -11.30 21.21
N SER A 142 3.20 -10.83 20.75
CA SER A 142 2.58 -11.32 19.52
C SER A 142 3.40 -11.00 18.27
N THR A 143 3.97 -9.78 18.19
CA THR A 143 4.87 -9.40 17.11
C THR A 143 6.12 -10.27 17.13
N TRP A 144 6.68 -10.52 18.31
CA TRP A 144 7.85 -11.39 18.44
C TRP A 144 7.56 -12.82 17.98
N LYS A 145 6.44 -13.39 18.44
CA LYS A 145 5.98 -14.71 18.02
C LYS A 145 5.79 -14.80 16.50
N TYR A 146 5.15 -13.80 15.91
CA TYR A 146 4.98 -13.72 14.46
C TYR A 146 6.33 -13.76 13.72
N LEU A 147 7.33 -12.98 14.17
CA LEU A 147 8.65 -12.98 13.54
C LEU A 147 9.33 -14.35 13.63
N GLN A 148 9.22 -15.03 14.76
CA GLN A 148 9.76 -16.39 14.90
C GLN A 148 9.05 -17.40 13.99
N GLU A 149 7.73 -17.30 13.83
CA GLU A 149 6.95 -18.15 12.93
C GLU A 149 7.34 -17.93 11.46
N GLN A 150 7.49 -16.68 11.02
CA GLN A 150 7.93 -16.37 9.65
C GLN A 150 9.37 -16.83 9.40
N ALA A 151 10.29 -16.63 10.35
CA ALA A 151 11.67 -17.11 10.22
C ALA A 151 11.73 -18.63 10.08
N LYS A 152 10.95 -19.38 10.88
CA LYS A 152 10.83 -20.85 10.77
C LYS A 152 10.29 -21.26 9.40
N LYS A 153 9.25 -20.57 8.92
CA LYS A 153 8.67 -20.83 7.61
C LYS A 153 9.69 -20.63 6.49
N TYR A 154 10.41 -19.51 6.48
CA TYR A 154 11.42 -19.24 5.46
C TYR A 154 12.59 -20.23 5.49
N ILE A 155 13.01 -20.69 6.66
CA ILE A 155 14.02 -21.76 6.78
C ILE A 155 13.49 -23.09 6.22
N ALA A 156 12.20 -23.41 6.43
CA ALA A 156 11.61 -24.64 5.93
C ALA A 156 11.35 -24.62 4.41
N GLU A 157 11.09 -23.45 3.85
CA GLU A 157 10.79 -23.24 2.42
C GLU A 157 12.03 -22.93 1.56
N SER A 158 13.17 -22.62 2.18
CA SER A 158 14.44 -22.33 1.50
C SER A 158 15.56 -23.28 1.96
N THR A 159 16.77 -23.06 1.45
CA THR A 159 18.00 -23.75 1.92
C THR A 159 19.12 -22.74 2.12
N GLU A 160 20.14 -23.11 2.90
CA GLU A 160 21.30 -22.26 3.18
C GLU A 160 22.07 -21.88 1.91
N GLU A 161 22.06 -22.74 0.89
CA GLU A 161 22.72 -22.49 -0.39
C GLU A 161 21.95 -21.53 -1.30
N LYS A 162 20.63 -21.41 -1.11
CA LYS A 162 19.73 -20.57 -1.93
C LYS A 162 19.47 -19.20 -1.32
N THR A 163 19.80 -19.02 -0.05
CA THR A 163 19.63 -17.76 0.68
C THR A 163 21.00 -17.15 0.95
N ASP A 164 21.08 -15.82 0.92
CA ASP A 164 22.28 -15.13 1.38
C ASP A 164 22.69 -15.59 2.79
N THR A 165 23.99 -15.81 3.00
CA THR A 165 24.52 -16.41 4.23
C THR A 165 24.15 -15.60 5.48
N GLU A 166 24.16 -14.27 5.39
CA GLU A 166 23.85 -13.42 6.54
C GLU A 166 22.34 -13.38 6.82
N VAL A 167 21.52 -13.39 5.76
CA VAL A 167 20.06 -13.52 5.91
C VAL A 167 19.68 -14.84 6.57
N TRP A 168 20.29 -15.95 6.13
CA TRP A 168 20.03 -17.27 6.68
C TRP A 168 20.44 -17.38 8.16
N LYS A 169 21.64 -16.90 8.51
CA LYS A 169 22.08 -16.80 9.92
C LYS A 169 21.14 -15.94 10.75
N HIS A 170 20.67 -14.82 10.19
CA HIS A 170 19.74 -13.94 10.87
C HIS A 170 18.42 -14.63 11.20
N TRP A 171 17.82 -15.33 10.23
CA TRP A 171 16.59 -16.12 10.47
C TRP A 171 16.81 -17.17 11.56
N LYS A 172 17.92 -17.94 11.52
CA LYS A 172 18.25 -18.91 12.57
C LYS A 172 18.34 -18.23 13.95
N SER A 173 19.02 -17.09 14.04
CA SER A 173 19.15 -16.35 15.31
C SER A 173 17.79 -15.96 15.90
N ILE A 174 16.82 -15.56 15.06
CA ILE A 174 15.47 -15.21 15.49
C ILE A 174 14.75 -16.44 16.05
N VAL A 175 14.88 -17.60 15.38
CA VAL A 175 14.34 -18.87 15.85
C VAL A 175 14.96 -19.29 17.19
N ASP A 176 16.26 -19.04 17.37
CA ASP A 176 17.01 -19.33 18.60
C ASP A 176 16.71 -18.36 19.76
N GLY A 177 15.83 -17.37 19.54
CA GLY A 177 15.38 -16.46 20.59
C GLY A 177 16.10 -15.10 20.61
N MET A 178 16.99 -14.82 19.66
CA MET A 178 17.72 -13.56 19.59
C MET A 178 16.83 -12.47 18.97
N ILE A 179 16.45 -11.48 19.76
CA ILE A 179 15.61 -10.36 19.32
C ILE A 179 16.46 -9.40 18.45
N PRO A 180 16.02 -9.05 17.24
CA PRO A 180 16.84 -8.30 16.31
C PRO A 180 16.95 -6.81 16.64
N PHE A 181 17.99 -6.16 16.10
CA PHE A 181 18.18 -4.71 16.05
C PHE A 181 18.17 -3.96 17.40
N GLY A 182 18.47 -4.68 18.48
CA GLY A 182 18.46 -4.12 19.84
C GLY A 182 17.06 -3.80 20.37
N TYR A 183 16.03 -4.45 19.82
CA TYR A 183 14.70 -4.41 20.40
C TYR A 183 14.59 -5.33 21.62
N THR A 184 13.62 -5.04 22.48
CA THR A 184 13.20 -5.94 23.56
C THR A 184 11.71 -6.27 23.42
N VAL A 185 11.27 -7.36 24.05
CA VAL A 185 9.85 -7.70 24.11
C VAL A 185 9.22 -6.99 25.30
N ARG A 186 8.18 -6.20 25.04
CA ARG A 186 7.39 -5.56 26.09
C ARG A 186 6.47 -6.63 26.69
N GLN A 187 6.66 -6.92 27.97
CA GLN A 187 5.75 -7.77 28.74
C GLN A 187 4.41 -7.05 28.90
N LYS A 188 3.30 -7.80 28.87
CA LYS A 188 2.01 -7.26 29.30
C LYS A 188 2.12 -6.90 30.78
N ASN A 189 2.19 -5.61 31.10
CA ASN A 189 1.90 -5.16 32.45
C ASN A 189 0.39 -5.39 32.67
N GLU A 190 0.04 -6.20 33.67
CA GLU A 190 -1.34 -6.37 34.16
C GLU A 190 -1.91 -5.04 34.69
#